data_AF-A0A2T3LFU0-F1
#
_entry.id   AF-A0A2T3LFU0-F1
#
_cell.length_a   1.000
_cell.length_b   1.000
_cell.length_c   1.000
_cell.angle_alpha   90.00
_cell.angle_beta   90.00
_cell.angle_gamma   90.00
#
_symmetry.space_group_name_H-M   'P 1'
#
loop_
_entity.id
_entity.type
_entity.pdbx_description
1 polymer ?
#
loop_
_entity_poly.entity_id
_entity_poly.type
_entity_poly.pdbx_seq_one_letter_code
_entity_poly.pdbx_strand_id
1 'polypeptide(L)'
;MKHTPYNSQHIPPQASGNQQGFWSQMARKGVHFPFTCNNHHVPEKELRSRTPSELKKLKTFESDIYSEREIHDITFPWWGLAYFYAVTFAKVIAIYFMPLAFLVFGMVNIFTKAPQSELNTAYLGLIFISVVCLLIWWSFSFFNGKLPIKTLFSLSRETGMVTLHGFGNKVRFSHPFVEFDCYLTTSPTPQGFINYQLFLVHRYNGYKHGVPIGRFINGSRDLDEYKRLWNMIQAYMDVSQPLPDIPMNEPFRHKDNATVAYDKAHHRKPDFWFSMDDDAFEQAVTKIVERQNSEPPLGEVIPFPTTDSIATTPNTASA
;
A
#
# COMPACT_ATOMS: atom_id res chain seq x y z
N MET A 1 -17.24 -7.05 -21.14
CA MET A 1 -17.81 -7.88 -20.05
C MET A 1 -18.36 -6.92 -19.01
N LYS A 2 -19.58 -7.11 -18.50
CA LYS A 2 -20.08 -6.30 -17.39
C LYS A 2 -19.35 -6.76 -16.13
N HIS A 3 -18.54 -5.91 -15.54
CA HIS A 3 -17.87 -6.20 -14.28
C HIS A 3 -18.93 -6.20 -13.16
N THR A 4 -18.93 -7.24 -12.33
CA THR A 4 -19.83 -7.35 -11.19
C THR A 4 -19.02 -7.10 -9.92
N PRO A 5 -19.37 -6.07 -9.12
CA PRO A 5 -18.68 -5.81 -7.87
C PRO A 5 -18.78 -7.02 -6.93
N TYR A 6 -17.78 -7.18 -6.08
CA TYR A 6 -17.74 -8.27 -5.11
C TYR A 6 -18.81 -8.07 -4.02
N ASN A 7 -19.57 -9.14 -3.75
CA ASN A 7 -20.62 -9.16 -2.73
C ASN A 7 -20.52 -10.49 -1.95
N SER A 8 -20.19 -10.43 -0.66
CA SER A 8 -20.04 -11.64 0.17
C SER A 8 -21.34 -12.44 0.35
N GLN A 9 -22.50 -11.81 0.22
CA GLN A 9 -23.80 -12.47 0.34
C GLN A 9 -24.14 -13.30 -0.92
N HIS A 10 -23.51 -13.00 -2.06
CA HIS A 10 -23.80 -13.61 -3.35
C HIS A 10 -22.51 -13.98 -4.08
N ILE A 11 -21.83 -15.01 -3.59
CA ILE A 11 -20.60 -15.51 -4.19
C ILE A 11 -20.93 -16.52 -5.30
N PRO A 12 -20.51 -16.26 -6.56
CA PRO A 12 -20.73 -17.22 -7.64
C PRO A 12 -19.90 -18.49 -7.41
N PRO A 13 -20.38 -19.67 -7.87
CA PRO A 13 -19.65 -20.92 -7.74
C PRO A 13 -18.23 -20.81 -8.31
N GLN A 14 -17.26 -21.29 -7.55
CA GLN A 14 -15.85 -21.22 -7.92
C GLN A 14 -15.36 -22.59 -8.40
N ALA A 15 -14.56 -22.58 -9.46
CA ALA A 15 -13.89 -23.79 -9.94
C ALA A 15 -12.72 -24.16 -9.01
N SER A 16 -12.27 -25.42 -9.11
CA SER A 16 -11.06 -25.84 -8.42
C SER A 16 -9.83 -25.10 -8.97
N GLY A 17 -8.94 -24.70 -8.07
CA GLY A 17 -7.79 -23.87 -8.43
C GLY A 17 -6.71 -24.64 -9.19
N ASN A 18 -6.11 -23.98 -10.19
CA ASN A 18 -4.93 -24.50 -10.87
C ASN A 18 -3.68 -24.22 -10.01
N GLN A 19 -2.85 -25.24 -9.77
CA GLN A 19 -1.63 -25.13 -8.94
C GLN A 19 -0.33 -25.00 -9.75
N GLN A 20 -0.43 -24.67 -11.03
CA GLN A 20 0.74 -24.47 -11.88
C GLN A 20 1.50 -23.18 -11.53
N GLY A 21 2.83 -23.23 -11.66
CA GLY A 21 3.73 -22.08 -11.50
C GLY A 21 4.48 -22.05 -10.17
N PHE A 22 5.81 -21.91 -10.24
CA PHE A 22 6.73 -21.93 -9.09
C PHE A 22 6.33 -20.93 -7.98
N TRP A 23 6.02 -19.68 -8.35
CA TRP A 23 5.64 -18.65 -7.38
C TRP A 23 4.27 -18.90 -6.75
N SER A 24 3.30 -19.39 -7.52
CA SER A 24 1.99 -19.80 -7.00
C SER A 24 2.16 -20.89 -5.95
N GLN A 25 2.99 -21.91 -6.23
CA GLN A 25 3.30 -22.96 -5.28
C GLN A 25 4.05 -22.45 -4.04
N MET A 26 5.04 -21.57 -4.22
CA MET A 26 5.80 -21.01 -3.10
C MET A 26 4.93 -20.15 -2.19
N ALA A 27 4.06 -19.31 -2.75
CA ALA A 27 3.14 -18.49 -1.96
C ALA A 27 2.13 -19.35 -1.20
N ARG A 28 1.65 -20.44 -1.83
CA ARG A 28 0.73 -21.40 -1.23
C ARG A 28 1.33 -22.27 -0.12
N LYS A 29 2.66 -22.29 0.03
CA LYS A 29 3.33 -22.89 1.22
C LYS A 29 3.14 -22.04 2.48
N GLY A 30 2.74 -20.78 2.33
CA GLY A 30 2.38 -19.91 3.44
C GLY A 30 1.07 -20.30 4.11
N VAL A 31 0.68 -19.52 5.12
CA VAL A 31 -0.60 -19.69 5.81
C VAL A 31 -1.69 -19.08 4.95
N HIS A 32 -2.69 -19.88 4.58
CA HIS A 32 -3.87 -19.42 3.85
C HIS A 32 -4.84 -18.69 4.78
N PHE A 33 -5.33 -17.52 4.37
CA PHE A 33 -6.40 -16.80 5.06
C PHE A 33 -7.71 -16.97 4.29
N PRO A 34 -8.73 -17.64 4.87
CA PRO A 34 -10.00 -17.85 4.21
C PRO A 34 -10.78 -16.54 4.09
N PHE A 35 -11.76 -16.49 3.20
CA PHE A 35 -12.73 -15.39 3.25
C PHE A 35 -13.63 -15.54 4.47
N THR A 36 -13.97 -14.42 5.08
CA THR A 36 -14.67 -14.37 6.35
C THR A 36 -15.70 -13.27 6.35
N CYS A 37 -16.78 -13.49 7.10
CA CYS A 37 -17.75 -12.45 7.43
C CYS A 37 -17.03 -11.29 8.14
N ASN A 38 -17.46 -10.07 7.86
CA ASN A 38 -16.84 -8.88 8.42
C ASN A 38 -17.09 -8.80 9.93
N ASN A 39 -16.02 -8.83 10.73
CA ASN A 39 -16.07 -8.59 12.18
C ASN A 39 -15.71 -7.14 12.56
N HIS A 40 -15.53 -6.26 11.56
CA HIS A 40 -15.17 -4.85 11.70
C HIS A 40 -13.82 -4.59 12.39
N HIS A 41 -12.94 -5.59 12.45
CA HIS A 41 -11.57 -5.41 12.92
C HIS A 41 -10.69 -4.82 11.83
N VAL A 42 -9.76 -3.96 12.24
CA VAL A 42 -8.84 -3.24 11.35
C VAL A 42 -7.45 -3.21 11.98
N PRO A 43 -6.37 -3.19 11.18
CA PRO A 43 -5.01 -3.14 11.72
C PRO A 43 -4.77 -1.90 12.59
N GLU A 44 -4.03 -2.07 13.68
CA GLU A 44 -3.63 -0.94 14.54
C GLU A 44 -2.78 0.06 13.75
N LYS A 45 -1.87 -0.43 12.91
CA LYS A 45 -1.06 0.44 12.05
C LYS A 45 -1.87 1.29 11.08
N GLU A 46 -3.01 0.80 10.60
CA GLU A 46 -3.91 1.58 9.74
C GLU A 46 -4.71 2.59 10.54
N LEU A 47 -5.14 2.22 11.76
CA LEU A 47 -5.77 3.16 12.70
C LEU A 47 -4.83 4.31 13.06
N ARG A 48 -3.55 4.02 13.34
CA ARG A 48 -2.52 5.01 13.68
C ARG A 48 -1.79 5.59 12.48
N SER A 49 -2.24 5.28 11.25
CA SER A 49 -1.53 5.72 10.05
C SER A 49 -1.48 7.24 9.94
N ARG A 50 -2.53 7.93 10.39
CA ARG A 50 -2.70 9.38 10.30
C ARG A 50 -3.45 9.93 11.51
N THR A 51 -2.95 11.03 12.07
CA THR A 51 -3.66 11.76 13.12
C THR A 51 -4.75 12.66 12.52
N PRO A 52 -5.77 13.06 13.32
CA PRO A 52 -6.78 14.03 12.89
C PRO A 52 -6.19 15.34 12.37
N SER A 53 -5.10 15.82 12.97
CA SER A 53 -4.39 17.03 12.55
C SER A 53 -3.71 16.92 11.18
N GLU A 54 -3.19 15.74 10.83
CA GLU A 54 -2.64 15.46 9.49
C GLU A 54 -3.74 15.30 8.43
N LEU A 55 -4.80 14.56 8.74
CA LEU A 55 -5.91 14.31 7.80
C LEU A 55 -6.58 15.60 7.34
N LYS A 56 -6.72 16.59 8.24
CA LYS A 56 -7.27 17.91 7.91
C LYS A 56 -6.44 18.65 6.85
N LYS A 57 -5.13 18.40 6.78
CA LYS A 57 -4.21 19.03 5.81
C LYS A 57 -4.17 18.31 4.45
N LEU A 58 -4.54 17.03 4.42
CA LEU A 58 -4.34 16.12 3.27
C LEU A 58 -5.52 16.03 2.29
N LYS A 59 -6.60 16.81 2.48
CA LYS A 59 -7.86 16.75 1.72
C LYS A 59 -7.74 16.73 0.18
N THR A 60 -6.62 17.16 -0.40
CA THR A 60 -6.46 17.31 -1.87
C THR A 60 -5.40 16.39 -2.48
N PHE A 61 -4.47 15.81 -1.71
CA PHE A 61 -3.39 14.98 -2.28
C PHE A 61 -3.72 13.48 -2.29
N GLU A 62 -4.50 13.00 -1.32
CA GLU A 62 -4.79 11.56 -1.17
C GLU A 62 -5.97 11.07 -2.02
N SER A 63 -6.80 11.97 -2.60
CA SER A 63 -7.94 11.58 -3.46
C SER A 63 -7.54 10.79 -4.69
N ASP A 64 -6.30 10.98 -5.19
CA ASP A 64 -5.81 10.31 -6.40
C ASP A 64 -5.27 8.90 -6.11
N ILE A 65 -5.00 8.58 -4.85
CA ILE A 65 -4.39 7.29 -4.42
C ILE A 65 -5.44 6.44 -3.71
N TYR A 66 -6.36 7.06 -2.97
CA TYR A 66 -7.34 6.37 -2.15
C TYR A 66 -8.71 7.03 -2.28
N SER A 67 -9.74 6.22 -2.50
CA SER A 67 -11.14 6.65 -2.55
C SER A 67 -12.08 5.56 -2.04
N GLU A 68 -13.37 5.85 -1.91
CA GLU A 68 -14.37 4.79 -1.63
C GLU A 68 -14.45 3.74 -2.73
N ARG A 69 -13.96 4.03 -3.93
CA ARG A 69 -14.15 3.19 -5.12
C ARG A 69 -12.91 2.39 -5.46
N GLU A 70 -11.75 3.02 -5.39
CA GLU A 70 -10.47 2.43 -5.74
C GLU A 70 -9.35 2.82 -4.76
N ILE A 71 -8.47 1.85 -4.51
CA ILE A 71 -7.18 2.04 -3.83
C ILE A 71 -6.08 1.76 -4.85
N HIS A 72 -5.13 2.68 -4.95
CA HIS A 72 -3.90 2.51 -5.71
C HIS A 72 -2.71 2.44 -4.76
N ASP A 73 -2.04 1.29 -4.67
CA ASP A 73 -0.74 1.24 -3.99
C ASP A 73 0.33 1.78 -4.95
N ILE A 74 1.08 2.77 -4.48
CA ILE A 74 2.19 3.35 -5.23
C ILE A 74 3.52 2.86 -4.70
N THR A 75 4.48 2.74 -5.60
CA THR A 75 5.85 2.36 -5.30
C THR A 75 6.83 3.30 -5.97
N PHE A 76 7.93 3.57 -5.28
CA PHE A 76 9.05 4.29 -5.85
C PHE A 76 9.97 3.29 -6.56
N PRO A 77 10.33 3.54 -7.83
CA PRO A 77 11.34 2.75 -8.48
C PRO A 77 12.69 2.97 -7.77
N TRP A 78 13.49 1.90 -7.64
CA TRP A 78 14.79 1.96 -6.96
C TRP A 78 15.72 3.03 -7.55
N TRP A 79 15.69 3.23 -8.88
CA TRP A 79 16.47 4.27 -9.55
C TRP A 79 15.97 5.68 -9.20
N GLY A 80 14.67 5.86 -8.91
CA GLY A 80 14.10 7.12 -8.47
C GLY A 80 14.60 7.49 -7.07
N LEU A 81 14.73 6.51 -6.18
CA LEU A 81 15.34 6.69 -4.87
C LEU A 81 16.85 7.03 -5.00
N ALA A 82 17.58 6.31 -5.85
CA ALA A 82 18.99 6.61 -6.13
C ALA A 82 19.17 8.04 -6.70
N TYR A 83 18.29 8.47 -7.61
CA TYR A 83 18.27 9.82 -8.15
C TYR A 83 17.96 10.86 -7.06
N PHE A 84 16.98 10.61 -6.20
CA PHE A 84 16.66 11.51 -5.08
C PHE A 84 17.86 11.71 -4.14
N TYR A 85 18.59 10.64 -3.81
CA TYR A 85 19.83 10.75 -3.04
C TYR A 85 20.90 11.53 -3.80
N ALA A 86 21.10 11.26 -5.09
CA ALA A 86 22.06 11.99 -5.91
C ALA A 86 21.78 13.50 -5.93
N VAL A 87 20.50 13.91 -6.09
CA VAL A 87 20.07 15.32 -6.01
C VAL A 87 20.35 15.91 -4.63
N THR A 88 20.04 15.16 -3.56
CA THR A 88 20.25 15.62 -2.18
C THR A 88 21.73 15.82 -1.88
N PHE A 89 22.59 14.87 -2.25
CA PHE A 89 24.04 15.00 -2.11
C PHE A 89 24.59 16.12 -2.97
N ALA A 90 24.17 16.23 -4.24
CA ALA A 90 24.59 17.30 -5.13
C ALA A 90 24.25 18.69 -4.56
N LYS A 91 23.05 18.84 -3.98
CA LYS A 91 22.63 20.07 -3.30
C LYS A 91 23.51 20.39 -2.07
N VAL A 92 23.78 19.40 -1.22
CA VAL A 92 24.64 19.58 -0.03
C VAL A 92 26.07 19.96 -0.45
N ILE A 93 26.60 19.30 -1.49
CA ILE A 93 27.93 19.60 -2.03
C ILE A 93 27.97 21.03 -2.58
N ALA A 94 26.98 21.42 -3.39
CA ALA A 94 26.92 22.75 -3.99
C ALA A 94 26.76 23.87 -2.97
N ILE A 95 25.95 23.67 -1.91
CA ILE A 95 25.64 24.72 -0.93
C ILE A 95 26.70 24.83 0.17
N TYR A 96 27.26 23.71 0.65
CA TYR A 96 28.12 23.70 1.84
C TYR A 96 29.58 23.37 1.51
N PHE A 97 29.82 22.24 0.83
CA PHE A 97 31.18 21.78 0.59
C PHE A 97 31.93 22.64 -0.44
N MET A 98 31.25 23.10 -1.50
CA MET A 98 31.89 23.90 -2.54
C MET A 98 32.33 25.27 -2.01
N PRO A 99 31.50 26.09 -1.34
CA PRO A 99 31.95 27.35 -0.76
C PRO A 99 33.10 27.17 0.24
N LEU A 100 33.05 26.11 1.07
CA LEU A 100 34.14 25.78 1.99
C LEU A 100 35.43 25.42 1.23
N ALA A 101 35.34 24.61 0.18
CA ALA A 101 36.49 24.25 -0.64
C ALA A 101 37.10 25.48 -1.32
N PHE A 102 36.29 26.35 -1.92
CA PHE A 102 36.77 27.60 -2.50
C PHE A 102 37.42 28.53 -1.46
N LEU A 103 36.89 28.59 -0.24
CA LEU A 103 37.50 29.34 0.86
C LEU A 103 38.87 28.75 1.23
N VAL A 104 38.95 27.44 1.44
CA VAL A 104 40.22 26.75 1.81
C VAL A 104 41.27 26.93 0.72
N PHE A 105 40.94 26.69 -0.55
CA PHE A 105 41.87 26.89 -1.66
C PHE A 105 42.23 28.36 -1.86
N GLY A 106 41.30 29.28 -1.59
CA GLY A 106 41.56 30.72 -1.54
C GLY A 106 42.60 31.09 -0.48
N MET A 107 42.46 30.53 0.73
CA MET A 107 43.45 30.70 1.80
C MET A 107 44.81 30.12 1.40
N VAL A 108 44.86 28.91 0.82
CA VAL A 108 46.12 28.32 0.36
C VAL A 108 46.80 29.22 -0.68
N ASN A 109 46.05 29.80 -1.62
CA ASN A 109 46.60 30.73 -2.62
C ASN A 109 47.21 31.99 -1.99
N ILE A 110 46.65 32.50 -0.90
CA ILE A 110 47.15 33.70 -0.19
C ILE A 110 48.36 33.38 0.69
N PHE A 111 48.32 32.27 1.42
CA PHE A 111 49.27 31.97 2.49
C PHE A 111 50.47 31.10 2.06
N THR A 112 50.39 30.45 0.89
CA THR A 112 51.44 29.54 0.41
C THR A 112 52.05 30.03 -0.90
N LYS A 113 53.33 29.73 -1.12
CA LYS A 113 54.02 29.94 -2.40
C LYS A 113 53.84 28.74 -3.35
N ALA A 114 52.65 28.15 -3.36
CA ALA A 114 52.37 27.01 -4.22
C ALA A 114 52.42 27.42 -5.71
N PRO A 115 52.80 26.50 -6.63
CA PRO A 115 52.83 26.80 -8.06
C PRO A 115 51.44 27.20 -8.57
N GLN A 116 51.35 28.33 -9.27
CA GLN A 116 50.07 28.85 -9.77
C GLN A 116 49.38 27.88 -10.74
N SER A 117 50.16 27.08 -11.48
CA SER A 117 49.62 26.04 -12.37
C SER A 117 48.82 24.98 -11.60
N GLU A 118 49.33 24.52 -10.46
CA GLU A 118 48.67 23.50 -9.63
C GLU A 118 47.38 24.05 -9.00
N LEU A 119 47.42 25.31 -8.54
CA LEU A 119 46.24 25.99 -8.01
C LEU A 119 45.17 26.19 -9.08
N ASN A 120 45.55 26.61 -10.29
CA ASN A 120 44.61 26.76 -11.41
C ASN A 120 43.97 25.43 -11.79
N THR A 121 44.72 24.33 -11.81
CA THR A 121 44.19 22.99 -12.02
C THR A 121 43.19 22.60 -10.94
N ALA A 122 43.49 22.89 -9.66
CA ALA A 122 42.58 22.63 -8.56
C ALA A 122 41.28 23.44 -8.67
N TYR A 123 41.35 24.74 -8.98
CA TYR A 123 40.17 25.57 -9.19
C TYR A 123 39.32 25.10 -10.36
N LEU A 124 39.94 24.70 -11.48
CA LEU A 124 39.22 24.10 -12.61
C LEU A 124 38.48 22.82 -12.20
N GLY A 125 39.12 21.97 -11.39
CA GLY A 125 38.48 20.78 -10.81
C GLY A 125 37.28 21.12 -9.94
N LEU A 126 37.41 22.10 -9.04
CA LEU A 126 36.32 22.56 -8.17
C LEU A 126 35.15 23.16 -8.96
N ILE A 127 35.45 23.96 -9.99
CA ILE A 127 34.43 24.53 -10.89
C ILE A 127 33.69 23.40 -11.61
N PHE A 128 34.42 22.41 -12.16
CA PHE A 128 33.81 21.29 -12.85
C PHE A 128 32.86 20.50 -11.94
N ILE A 129 33.30 20.15 -10.73
CA ILE A 129 32.46 19.43 -9.76
C ILE A 129 31.25 20.29 -9.37
N SER A 130 31.43 21.59 -9.16
CA SER A 130 30.34 22.53 -8.85
C SER A 130 29.29 22.56 -9.96
N VAL A 131 29.72 22.66 -11.22
CA VAL A 131 28.84 22.67 -12.39
C VAL A 131 28.06 21.36 -12.47
N VAL A 132 28.72 20.21 -12.30
CA VAL A 132 28.03 18.90 -12.30
C VAL A 132 27.00 18.80 -11.19
N CYS A 133 27.34 19.23 -9.96
CA CYS A 133 26.40 19.21 -8.83
C CYS A 133 25.22 20.15 -9.05
N LEU A 134 25.45 21.34 -9.59
CA LEU A 134 24.39 22.29 -9.92
C LEU A 134 23.49 21.75 -11.03
N LEU A 135 24.03 21.07 -12.04
CA LEU A 135 23.23 20.45 -13.11
C LEU A 135 22.34 19.32 -12.57
N ILE A 136 22.88 18.45 -11.70
CA ILE A 136 22.11 17.37 -11.05
C ILE A 136 21.03 17.95 -10.13
N TRP A 137 21.34 19.01 -9.37
CA TRP A 137 20.34 19.66 -8.54
C TRP A 137 19.27 20.36 -9.41
N TRP A 138 19.68 21.06 -10.46
CA TRP A 138 18.77 21.77 -11.36
C TRP A 138 17.85 20.82 -12.13
N SER A 139 18.32 19.63 -12.51
CA SER A 139 17.48 18.64 -13.17
C SER A 139 16.28 18.21 -12.31
N PHE A 140 16.36 18.27 -10.99
CA PHE A 140 15.21 18.02 -10.10
C PHE A 140 14.11 19.08 -10.27
N SER A 141 14.49 20.33 -10.51
CA SER A 141 13.53 21.42 -10.81
C SER A 141 12.82 21.21 -12.14
N PHE A 142 13.50 20.60 -13.13
CA PHE A 142 12.89 20.27 -14.42
C PHE A 142 11.76 19.24 -14.31
N PHE A 143 11.85 18.32 -13.34
CA PHE A 143 10.78 17.38 -13.03
C PHE A 143 9.68 17.97 -12.13
N ASN A 144 9.58 19.30 -11.99
CA ASN A 144 8.68 19.98 -11.06
C ASN A 144 8.81 19.49 -9.61
N GLY A 145 9.99 18.99 -9.23
CA GLY A 145 10.24 18.38 -7.93
C GLY A 145 9.46 17.09 -7.66
N LYS A 146 8.84 16.49 -8.69
CA LYS A 146 8.09 15.23 -8.55
C LYS A 146 8.98 14.06 -8.93
N LEU A 147 9.07 13.09 -8.03
CA LEU A 147 9.70 11.82 -8.32
C LEU A 147 8.78 10.96 -9.20
N PRO A 148 9.36 10.07 -10.03
CA PRO A 148 8.60 9.15 -10.85
C PRO A 148 7.91 8.13 -9.94
N ILE A 149 6.62 8.29 -9.74
CA ILE A 149 5.77 7.38 -8.96
C ILE A 149 5.21 6.32 -9.91
N LYS A 150 5.14 5.08 -9.45
CA LYS A 150 4.59 3.96 -10.21
C LYS A 150 3.46 3.31 -9.40
N THR A 151 2.32 3.04 -10.03
CA THR A 151 1.29 2.20 -9.41
C THR A 151 1.78 0.75 -9.40
N LEU A 152 1.74 0.10 -8.24
CA LEU A 152 2.11 -1.30 -8.09
C LEU A 152 0.89 -2.20 -8.29
N PHE A 153 -0.21 -1.91 -7.59
CA PHE A 153 -1.48 -2.58 -7.76
C PHE A 153 -2.64 -1.64 -7.49
N SER A 154 -3.82 -2.01 -7.97
CA SER A 154 -5.06 -1.35 -7.64
C SER A 154 -6.15 -2.33 -7.22
N LEU A 155 -6.94 -1.92 -6.25
CA LEU A 155 -8.10 -2.63 -5.73
C LEU A 155 -9.32 -1.76 -6.02
N SER A 156 -10.24 -2.23 -6.86
CA SER A 156 -11.42 -1.48 -7.26
C SER A 156 -12.67 -2.12 -6.65
N ARG A 157 -13.25 -1.48 -5.64
CA ARG A 157 -14.54 -1.83 -5.02
C ARG A 157 -15.68 -1.70 -6.03
N GLU A 158 -15.65 -0.65 -6.86
CA GLU A 158 -16.70 -0.40 -7.88
C GLU A 158 -16.79 -1.52 -8.92
N THR A 159 -15.64 -2.00 -9.40
CA THR A 159 -15.61 -3.06 -10.42
C THR A 159 -15.45 -4.47 -9.83
N GLY A 160 -15.03 -4.58 -8.57
CA GLY A 160 -14.67 -5.84 -7.93
C GLY A 160 -13.34 -6.42 -8.42
N MET A 161 -12.49 -5.63 -9.08
CA MET A 161 -11.28 -6.10 -9.75
C MET A 161 -10.02 -5.83 -8.92
N VAL A 162 -9.08 -6.77 -8.98
CA VAL A 162 -7.71 -6.62 -8.48
C VAL A 162 -6.76 -6.58 -9.67
N THR A 163 -6.00 -5.49 -9.78
CA THR A 163 -5.12 -5.24 -10.92
C THR A 163 -3.69 -5.08 -10.46
N LEU A 164 -2.76 -5.85 -11.06
CA LEU A 164 -1.33 -5.68 -10.84
C LEU A 164 -0.70 -4.91 -12.00
N HIS A 165 0.11 -3.90 -11.69
CA HIS A 165 0.72 -3.00 -12.67
C HIS A 165 2.23 -3.27 -12.86
N GLY A 166 2.62 -3.39 -14.12
CA GLY A 166 3.97 -3.63 -14.60
C GLY A 166 4.73 -2.34 -14.94
N PHE A 167 5.88 -2.48 -15.58
CA PHE A 167 6.73 -1.35 -15.95
C PHE A 167 5.96 -0.35 -16.85
N GLY A 168 6.08 0.95 -16.56
CA GLY A 168 5.36 2.01 -17.27
C GLY A 168 3.84 2.01 -17.05
N ASN A 169 3.36 1.63 -15.86
CA ASN A 169 1.94 1.52 -15.50
C ASN A 169 1.10 0.65 -16.45
N LYS A 170 1.73 -0.31 -17.13
CA LYS A 170 1.02 -1.28 -17.98
C LYS A 170 0.38 -2.36 -17.12
N VAL A 171 -0.91 -2.64 -17.31
CA VAL A 171 -1.60 -3.73 -16.61
C VAL A 171 -0.93 -5.07 -16.92
N ARG A 172 -0.48 -5.80 -15.88
CA ARG A 172 0.05 -7.17 -16.01
C ARG A 172 -1.07 -8.18 -16.04
N PHE A 173 -2.02 -8.04 -15.12
CA PHE A 173 -3.26 -8.81 -15.07
C PHE A 173 -4.31 -8.03 -14.28
N SER A 174 -5.57 -8.32 -14.56
CA SER A 174 -6.72 -7.80 -13.82
C SER A 174 -7.76 -8.91 -13.76
N HIS A 175 -8.14 -9.34 -12.56
CA HIS A 175 -9.13 -10.40 -12.33
C HIS A 175 -10.08 -10.04 -11.19
N PRO A 176 -11.26 -10.66 -11.10
CA PRO A 176 -12.19 -10.43 -9.99
C PRO A 176 -11.57 -10.82 -8.64
N PHE A 177 -11.87 -10.05 -7.59
CA PHE A 177 -11.34 -10.24 -6.24
C PHE A 177 -11.60 -11.65 -5.67
N VAL A 178 -12.78 -12.20 -5.97
CA VAL A 178 -13.22 -13.54 -5.53
C VAL A 178 -12.32 -14.68 -6.06
N GLU A 179 -11.57 -14.42 -7.13
CA GLU A 179 -10.66 -15.39 -7.74
C GLU A 179 -9.26 -15.36 -7.12
N PHE A 180 -9.03 -14.50 -6.12
CA PHE A 180 -7.77 -14.43 -5.40
C PHE A 180 -7.86 -15.11 -4.05
N ASP A 181 -6.83 -15.87 -3.72
CA ASP A 181 -6.63 -16.47 -2.41
C ASP A 181 -5.57 -15.65 -1.65
N CYS A 182 -5.80 -15.43 -0.36
CA CYS A 182 -4.92 -14.64 0.49
C CYS A 182 -3.93 -15.57 1.21
N TYR A 183 -2.63 -15.31 1.06
CA TYR A 183 -1.56 -16.09 1.69
C TYR A 183 -0.58 -15.21 2.44
N LEU A 184 -0.28 -15.62 3.67
CA LEU A 184 0.79 -15.07 4.49
C LEU A 184 2.04 -15.93 4.36
N THR A 185 3.10 -15.33 3.85
CA THR A 185 4.41 -15.98 3.68
C THR A 185 5.46 -15.33 4.55
N THR A 186 6.50 -16.06 4.87
CA THR A 186 7.67 -15.57 5.61
C THR A 186 8.90 -15.56 4.71
N SER A 187 9.69 -14.50 4.82
CA SER A 187 10.99 -14.40 4.16
C SER A 187 12.04 -13.99 5.18
N PRO A 188 13.20 -14.68 5.24
CA PRO A 188 14.29 -14.24 6.11
C PRO A 188 14.90 -12.96 5.55
N THR A 189 15.14 -11.98 6.41
CA THR A 189 15.93 -10.79 6.06
C THR A 189 17.42 -11.14 6.06
N PRO A 190 18.26 -10.36 5.35
CA PRO A 190 19.72 -10.53 5.42
C PRO A 190 20.29 -10.46 6.85
N GLN A 191 19.57 -9.80 7.77
CA GLN A 191 19.93 -9.67 9.19
C GLN A 191 19.37 -10.81 10.07
N GLY A 192 18.71 -11.82 9.48
CA GLY A 192 18.18 -12.99 10.19
C GLY A 192 16.82 -12.79 10.85
N PHE A 193 16.15 -11.66 10.63
CA PHE A 193 14.77 -11.45 11.10
C PHE A 193 13.77 -12.10 10.15
N ILE A 194 12.61 -12.49 10.68
CA ILE A 194 11.50 -12.98 9.87
C ILE A 194 10.69 -11.77 9.40
N ASN A 195 10.53 -11.63 8.08
CA ASN A 195 9.64 -10.66 7.47
C ASN A 195 8.37 -11.36 6.98
N TYR A 196 7.23 -10.91 7.49
CA TYR A 196 5.92 -11.38 7.08
C TYR A 196 5.41 -10.61 5.86
N GLN A 197 4.95 -11.35 4.86
CA GLN A 197 4.46 -10.78 3.61
C GLN A 197 3.12 -11.40 3.24
N LEU A 198 2.09 -10.56 3.14
CA LEU A 198 0.74 -10.95 2.77
C LEU A 198 0.50 -10.65 1.29
N PHE A 199 0.08 -11.67 0.54
CA PHE A 199 -0.14 -11.59 -0.90
C PHE A 199 -1.53 -12.11 -1.29
N LEU A 200 -2.12 -11.48 -2.30
CA LEU A 200 -3.21 -12.09 -3.07
C LEU A 200 -2.60 -12.87 -4.23
N VAL A 201 -2.94 -14.16 -4.30
CA VAL A 201 -2.50 -15.09 -5.34
C VAL A 201 -3.70 -15.49 -6.16
N HIS A 202 -3.62 -15.33 -7.48
CA HIS A 202 -4.71 -15.73 -8.36
C HIS A 202 -4.90 -17.25 -8.32
N ARG A 203 -6.14 -17.71 -8.13
CA ARG A 203 -6.47 -19.13 -7.96
C ARG A 203 -6.25 -19.95 -9.23
N TYR A 204 -6.59 -19.38 -10.38
CA TYR A 204 -6.62 -20.11 -11.67
C TYR A 204 -5.38 -19.94 -12.54
N ASN A 205 -4.60 -18.87 -12.32
CA ASN A 205 -3.46 -18.55 -13.17
C ASN A 205 -2.17 -18.62 -12.37
N GLY A 206 -1.19 -19.35 -12.89
CA GLY A 206 0.15 -19.51 -12.30
C GLY A 206 1.05 -18.29 -12.45
N TYR A 207 0.57 -17.09 -12.10
CA TYR A 207 1.35 -15.87 -12.24
C TYR A 207 2.64 -15.91 -11.42
N LYS A 208 3.69 -15.28 -11.96
CA LYS A 208 5.00 -15.17 -11.30
C LYS A 208 5.00 -14.21 -10.10
N HIS A 209 3.94 -13.42 -9.92
CA HIS A 209 3.86 -12.41 -8.88
C HIS A 209 2.45 -12.37 -8.30
N GLY A 210 2.35 -12.38 -6.98
CA GLY A 210 1.12 -12.04 -6.25
C GLY A 210 1.01 -10.53 -6.04
N VAL A 211 -0.16 -10.09 -5.58
CA VAL A 211 -0.41 -8.69 -5.21
C VAL A 211 -0.04 -8.48 -3.75
N PRO A 212 0.99 -7.66 -3.42
CA PRO A 212 1.52 -7.54 -2.07
C PRO A 212 0.68 -6.59 -1.21
N ILE A 213 -0.48 -7.06 -0.74
CA ILE A 213 -1.37 -6.26 0.12
C ILE A 213 -0.78 -5.99 1.51
N GLY A 214 0.19 -6.78 1.98
CA GLY A 214 0.87 -6.53 3.26
C GLY A 214 1.62 -5.19 3.35
N ARG A 215 1.73 -4.44 2.25
CA ARG A 215 2.36 -3.12 2.19
C ARG A 215 1.60 -2.05 2.97
N PHE A 216 0.28 -2.20 3.13
CA PHE A 216 -0.56 -1.31 3.93
C PHE A 216 -0.03 -1.16 5.37
N ILE A 217 0.28 -2.29 6.02
CA ILE A 217 0.76 -2.30 7.42
C ILE A 217 2.29 -2.25 7.56
N ASN A 218 3.03 -1.89 6.51
CA ASN A 218 4.49 -1.69 6.48
C ASN A 218 5.31 -2.71 7.31
N GLY A 219 5.07 -4.02 7.11
CA GLY A 219 5.82 -5.10 7.77
C GLY A 219 5.60 -5.20 9.28
N SER A 220 4.41 -5.64 9.70
CA SER A 220 4.17 -5.93 11.12
C SER A 220 4.90 -7.19 11.59
N ARG A 221 5.18 -7.25 12.89
CA ARG A 221 5.67 -8.48 13.56
C ARG A 221 4.53 -9.31 14.13
N ASP A 222 3.36 -8.71 14.29
CA ASP A 222 2.18 -9.40 14.81
C ASP A 222 1.41 -10.07 13.66
N LEU A 223 1.14 -11.37 13.82
CA LEU A 223 0.38 -12.18 12.88
C LEU A 223 -1.09 -11.76 12.84
N ASP A 224 -1.63 -11.30 13.97
CA ASP A 224 -3.04 -10.94 14.05
C ASP A 224 -3.31 -9.62 13.32
N GLU A 225 -2.34 -8.70 13.23
CA GLU A 225 -2.46 -7.53 12.34
C GLU A 225 -2.65 -7.91 10.87
N TYR A 226 -2.00 -8.98 10.37
CA TYR A 226 -2.21 -9.43 8.99
C TYR A 226 -3.59 -10.04 8.77
N LYS A 227 -4.16 -10.69 9.78
CA LYS A 227 -5.54 -11.20 9.75
C LYS A 227 -6.55 -10.05 9.75
N ARG A 228 -6.35 -9.05 10.62
CA ARG A 228 -7.17 -7.83 10.66
C ARG A 228 -7.07 -7.06 9.33
N LEU A 229 -5.88 -7.02 8.72
CA LEU A 229 -5.68 -6.42 7.40
C LEU A 229 -6.50 -7.15 6.34
N TRP A 230 -6.52 -8.48 6.38
CA TRP A 230 -7.34 -9.25 5.46
C TRP A 230 -8.84 -8.97 5.63
N ASN A 231 -9.36 -8.87 6.87
CA ASN A 231 -10.75 -8.44 7.10
C ASN A 231 -11.02 -7.05 6.55
N MET A 232 -10.11 -6.10 6.78
CA MET A 232 -10.22 -4.73 6.28
C MET A 232 -10.30 -4.70 4.75
N ILE A 233 -9.45 -5.46 4.05
CA ILE A 233 -9.46 -5.53 2.58
C ILE A 233 -10.73 -6.20 2.07
N GLN A 234 -11.20 -7.28 2.72
CA GLN A 234 -12.47 -7.91 2.35
C GLN A 234 -13.65 -6.94 2.50
N ALA A 235 -13.75 -6.24 3.64
CA ALA A 235 -14.80 -5.25 3.90
C ALA A 235 -14.73 -4.07 2.92
N TYR A 236 -13.52 -3.62 2.57
CA TYR A 236 -13.33 -2.59 1.55
C TYR A 236 -13.76 -3.05 0.15
N MET A 237 -13.49 -4.29 -0.26
CA MET A 237 -13.86 -4.78 -1.59
C MET A 237 -15.34 -5.14 -1.71
N ASP A 238 -16.01 -5.41 -0.60
CA ASP A 238 -17.40 -5.87 -0.56
C ASP A 238 -18.40 -4.71 -0.54
N VAL A 239 -19.17 -4.58 -1.63
CA VAL A 239 -20.19 -3.51 -1.76
C VAL A 239 -21.39 -3.70 -0.84
N SER A 240 -21.58 -4.89 -0.27
CA SER A 240 -22.66 -5.16 0.71
C SER A 240 -22.29 -4.76 2.14
N GLN A 241 -21.00 -4.54 2.41
CA GLN A 241 -20.48 -4.21 3.73
C GLN A 241 -20.10 -2.73 3.82
N PRO A 242 -20.17 -2.09 5.01
CA PRO A 242 -19.67 -0.74 5.18
C PRO A 242 -18.16 -0.68 4.94
N LEU A 243 -17.66 0.48 4.50
CA LEU A 243 -16.23 0.77 4.43
C LEU A 243 -15.59 0.56 5.82
N PRO A 244 -14.36 0.02 5.86
CA PRO A 244 -13.64 -0.17 7.11
C PRO A 244 -13.59 1.11 7.95
N ASP A 245 -13.79 0.95 9.26
CA ASP A 245 -13.78 2.07 10.18
C ASP A 245 -12.36 2.51 10.53
N ILE A 246 -11.74 3.25 9.61
CA ILE A 246 -10.40 3.82 9.76
C ILE A 246 -10.44 5.33 9.44
N PRO A 247 -9.51 6.13 9.99
CA PRO A 247 -9.47 7.58 9.75
C PRO A 247 -9.39 7.96 8.27
N MET A 248 -8.68 7.14 7.47
CA MET A 248 -8.55 7.31 6.01
C MET A 248 -9.91 7.26 5.27
N ASN A 249 -10.87 6.49 5.77
CA ASN A 249 -12.19 6.33 5.14
C ASN A 249 -13.17 7.44 5.52
N GLU A 250 -12.91 8.20 6.58
CA GLU A 250 -13.83 9.22 7.11
C GLU A 250 -14.31 10.23 6.04
N PRO A 251 -13.46 10.76 5.12
CA PRO A 251 -13.90 11.65 4.03
C PRO A 251 -14.87 11.02 3.04
N PHE A 252 -14.90 9.68 2.97
CA PHE A 252 -15.62 8.96 1.94
C PHE A 252 -16.84 8.19 2.46
N ARG A 253 -16.99 8.07 3.79
CA ARG A 253 -18.12 7.32 4.42
C ARG A 253 -19.49 7.78 3.93
N HIS A 254 -19.67 9.09 3.72
CA HIS A 254 -20.94 9.65 3.23
C HIS A 254 -21.24 9.35 1.75
N LYS A 255 -20.24 8.89 0.98
CA LYS A 255 -20.38 8.57 -0.45
C LYS A 255 -20.79 7.12 -0.70
N ASP A 256 -20.48 6.22 0.24
CA ASP A 256 -20.79 4.80 0.13
C ASP A 256 -22.14 4.47 0.78
N ASN A 257 -23.09 3.97 -0.01
CA ASN A 257 -24.46 3.73 0.44
C ASN A 257 -24.56 2.69 1.57
N ALA A 258 -23.74 1.63 1.52
CA ALA A 258 -23.71 0.59 2.55
C ALA A 258 -23.21 1.16 3.89
N THR A 259 -22.18 2.01 3.82
CA THR A 259 -21.63 2.74 4.97
C THR A 259 -22.65 3.69 5.57
N VAL A 260 -23.35 4.47 4.75
CA VAL A 260 -24.40 5.39 5.22
C VAL A 260 -25.53 4.64 5.93
N ALA A 261 -25.98 3.51 5.37
CA ALA A 261 -27.01 2.69 5.98
C ALA A 261 -26.54 2.10 7.33
N TYR A 262 -25.31 1.60 7.38
CA TYR A 262 -24.70 1.05 8.60
C TYR A 262 -24.52 2.13 9.68
N ASP A 263 -24.01 3.30 9.33
CA ASP A 263 -23.76 4.40 10.26
C ASP A 263 -25.07 4.93 10.85
N LYS A 264 -26.14 4.99 10.03
CA LYS A 264 -27.49 5.33 10.49
C LYS A 264 -28.06 4.30 11.46
N ALA A 265 -27.86 3.00 11.18
CA ALA A 265 -28.34 1.92 12.04
C ALA A 265 -27.62 1.86 13.39
N HIS A 266 -26.33 2.24 13.44
CA HIS A 266 -25.51 2.19 14.66
C HIS A 266 -25.37 3.56 15.35
N HIS A 267 -26.10 4.59 14.89
CA HIS A 267 -26.03 5.95 15.42
C HIS A 267 -24.60 6.50 15.53
N ARG A 268 -23.75 6.16 14.56
CA ARG A 268 -22.37 6.65 14.51
C ARG A 268 -22.37 8.16 14.28
N LYS A 269 -21.58 8.90 15.07
CA LYS A 269 -21.38 10.33 14.86
C LYS A 269 -20.67 10.59 13.52
N PRO A 270 -21.17 11.49 12.66
CA PRO A 270 -20.43 11.96 11.49
C PRO A 270 -19.12 12.63 11.91
N ASP A 271 -18.08 12.52 11.08
CA ASP A 271 -16.75 13.07 11.33
C ASP A 271 -16.14 12.58 12.65
N PHE A 272 -16.40 11.32 13.02
CA PHE A 272 -15.94 10.74 14.29
C PHE A 272 -14.43 10.93 14.45
N TRP A 273 -13.65 10.50 13.45
CA TRP A 273 -12.20 10.62 13.45
C TRP A 273 -11.70 12.06 13.32
N PHE A 274 -12.43 12.95 12.64
CA PHE A 274 -12.00 14.35 12.44
C PHE A 274 -12.37 15.30 13.57
N SER A 275 -13.40 14.95 14.34
CA SER A 275 -13.92 15.79 15.43
C SER A 275 -13.10 15.68 16.71
N MET A 276 -12.26 14.66 16.83
CA MET A 276 -11.37 14.44 17.98
C MET A 276 -10.09 15.28 17.87
N ASP A 277 -9.51 15.63 19.02
CA ASP A 277 -8.11 16.06 19.10
C ASP A 277 -7.17 14.84 19.09
N ASP A 278 -5.86 15.10 18.96
CA ASP A 278 -4.87 14.04 18.78
C ASP A 278 -4.74 13.14 20.04
N ASP A 279 -4.99 13.68 21.25
CA ASP A 279 -4.95 12.91 22.50
C ASP A 279 -6.18 11.99 22.65
N ALA A 280 -7.38 12.52 22.38
CA ALA A 280 -8.62 11.76 22.37
C ALA A 280 -8.62 10.69 21.26
N PHE A 281 -7.98 10.98 20.13
CA PHE A 281 -7.76 10.03 19.05
C PHE A 281 -6.94 8.82 19.51
N GLU A 282 -5.80 9.03 20.16
CA GLU A 282 -4.98 7.92 20.65
C GLU A 282 -5.71 7.08 21.71
N GLN A 283 -6.51 7.71 22.57
CA GLN A 283 -7.35 7.00 23.54
C GLN A 283 -8.42 6.15 22.83
N ALA A 284 -9.08 6.70 21.81
CA ALA A 284 -10.08 5.98 21.03
C ALA A 284 -9.48 4.78 20.29
N VAL A 285 -8.33 4.97 19.64
CA VAL A 285 -7.59 3.89 18.96
C VAL A 285 -7.18 2.81 19.96
N THR A 286 -6.61 3.18 21.11
CA THR A 286 -6.19 2.22 22.14
C THR A 286 -7.37 1.38 22.63
N LYS A 287 -8.51 1.99 22.91
CA LYS A 287 -9.74 1.28 23.30
C LYS A 287 -10.24 0.33 22.22
N ILE A 288 -10.16 0.73 20.95
CA ILE A 288 -10.53 -0.13 19.83
C ILE A 288 -9.59 -1.33 19.74
N VAL A 289 -8.27 -1.12 19.86
CA VAL A 289 -7.25 -2.17 19.83
C VAL A 289 -7.41 -3.14 20.99
N GLU A 290 -7.64 -2.65 22.21
CA GLU A 290 -7.89 -3.49 23.38
C GLU A 290 -9.11 -4.41 23.20
N ARG A 291 -10.23 -3.86 22.73
CA ARG A 291 -11.42 -4.65 22.40
C ARG A 291 -11.12 -5.70 21.33
N GLN A 292 -10.44 -5.26 20.28
CA GLN A 292 -10.02 -6.08 19.16
C GLN A 292 -9.12 -7.25 19.59
N ASN A 293 -8.27 -7.07 20.62
CA ASN A 293 -7.39 -8.10 21.16
C ASN A 293 -8.12 -9.14 22.03
N SER A 294 -9.32 -8.82 22.54
CA SER A 294 -10.16 -9.80 23.26
C SER A 294 -11.02 -10.67 22.33
N GLU A 295 -11.13 -10.30 21.06
CA GLU A 295 -11.97 -10.96 20.06
C GLU A 295 -11.09 -11.71 19.03
N PRO A 296 -11.61 -12.77 18.37
CA PRO A 296 -10.89 -13.41 17.28
C PRO A 296 -10.57 -12.43 16.14
N PRO A 297 -9.33 -12.43 15.61
CA PRO A 297 -8.90 -11.45 14.61
C PRO A 297 -9.54 -11.66 13.23
N LEU A 298 -10.14 -12.82 12.97
CA LEU A 298 -10.93 -13.14 11.77
C LEU A 298 -12.37 -13.44 12.17
N GLY A 299 -13.31 -13.08 11.30
CA GLY A 299 -14.71 -13.46 11.45
C GLY A 299 -14.99 -14.91 11.07
N GLU A 300 -16.27 -15.27 11.04
CA GLU A 300 -16.71 -16.60 10.62
C GLU A 300 -16.38 -16.86 9.15
N VAL A 301 -15.95 -18.08 8.82
CA VAL A 301 -15.54 -18.44 7.45
C VAL A 301 -16.74 -18.49 6.52
N ILE A 302 -16.62 -17.83 5.37
CA ILE A 302 -17.64 -17.88 4.31
C ILE A 302 -17.40 -19.15 3.47
N PRO A 303 -18.39 -20.07 3.38
CA PRO A 303 -18.26 -21.24 2.54
C PRO A 303 -18.35 -20.86 1.05
N PHE A 304 -17.38 -21.30 0.26
CA PHE A 304 -17.43 -21.13 -1.20
C PHE A 304 -18.18 -22.29 -1.86
N PRO A 305 -19.28 -22.03 -2.58
CA PRO A 305 -19.90 -23.08 -3.39
C PRO A 305 -18.94 -23.54 -4.47
N THR A 306 -18.67 -24.85 -4.54
CA THR A 306 -17.80 -25.44 -5.56
C THR A 306 -18.66 -25.89 -6.74
N THR A 307 -18.17 -25.76 -7.98
CA THR A 307 -18.93 -26.19 -9.17
C THR A 307 -19.36 -27.67 -9.08
N ASP A 308 -18.57 -28.52 -8.44
CA ASP A 308 -18.85 -29.95 -8.28
C ASP A 308 -20.04 -30.25 -7.32
N SER A 309 -20.37 -29.36 -6.38
CA SER A 309 -21.46 -29.58 -5.42
C SER A 309 -22.86 -29.28 -5.99
N ILE A 310 -22.94 -28.57 -7.12
CA ILE A 310 -24.22 -28.23 -7.78
C ILE A 310 -24.68 -29.38 -8.70
N ALA A 311 -23.78 -30.26 -9.12
CA ALA A 311 -24.10 -31.40 -9.98
C ALA A 311 -24.86 -32.54 -9.27
N THR A 312 -25.05 -32.46 -7.94
CA THR A 312 -25.58 -33.56 -7.13
C THR A 312 -27.02 -33.34 -6.61
N THR A 313 -27.78 -32.41 -7.15
CA THR A 313 -29.25 -32.43 -6.99
C THR A 313 -29.87 -33.25 -8.13
N PRO A 314 -30.35 -34.49 -7.89
CA PRO A 314 -31.15 -35.17 -8.87
C PRO A 314 -32.47 -34.41 -9.00
N ASN A 315 -32.79 -33.99 -10.22
CA ASN A 315 -34.15 -33.64 -10.60
C ASN A 315 -35.06 -34.83 -10.27
N THR A 316 -35.69 -34.80 -9.10
CA THR A 316 -36.86 -35.65 -8.84
C THR A 316 -38.01 -34.92 -9.50
N ALA A 317 -38.14 -35.15 -10.81
CA ALA A 317 -39.30 -34.76 -11.57
C ALA A 317 -40.51 -35.52 -11.01
N SER A 318 -41.52 -34.77 -10.60
CA SER A 318 -42.87 -35.27 -10.46
C SER A 318 -43.41 -35.66 -11.85
N ALA A 319 -43.76 -36.93 -12.02
CA ALA A 319 -44.86 -37.40 -12.87
C ALA A 319 -45.27 -38.80 -12.40
#